data_AF-A0A2V9B438-F1
#
_entry.id   AF-A0A2V9B438-F1
#
_cell.length_a   1.000
_cell.length_b   1.000
_cell.length_c   1.000
_cell.angle_alpha   90.00
_cell.angle_beta   90.00
_cell.angle_gamma   90.00
#
_symmetry.space_group_name_H-M   'P 1'
#
loop_
_entity.id
_entity.type
_entity.pdbx_description
1 polymer ?
#
loop_
_entity_poly.entity_id
_entity_poly.type
_entity_poly.pdbx_seq_one_letter_code
_entity_poly.pdbx_strand_id
1 'polypeptide(L)'
;MLNLYWESSMRSLLWPSLSLFLSLLNTVRAASPQTATTTAQPPQRDPQAVAILQQSVAAMASNVPTDSSATGTVAIVAGSDSDKGTIRILTRGTDQSREEIQTTLATQSTIYSKGLAGQQNGVTTNASPMELAVTSQ
;
A
#
# COMPACT_ATOMS: atom_id res chain seq x y z
N MET A 1 -98.51 24.51 -2.33
CA MET A 1 -97.15 24.57 -2.93
C MET A 1 -96.10 25.25 -2.03
N LEU A 2 -96.31 25.41 -0.71
CA LEU A 2 -95.27 25.99 0.18
C LEU A 2 -94.43 24.95 0.95
N ASN A 3 -94.90 23.71 1.08
CA ASN A 3 -94.18 22.67 1.85
C ASN A 3 -93.08 21.93 1.08
N LEU A 4 -92.97 22.09 -0.25
CA LEU A 4 -91.89 21.45 -1.03
C LEU A 4 -90.59 22.29 -1.09
N TYR A 5 -90.62 23.57 -0.70
CA TYR A 5 -89.45 24.44 -0.82
C TYR A 5 -88.47 24.31 0.36
N TRP A 6 -88.97 23.86 1.53
CA TRP A 6 -88.16 23.72 2.75
C TRP A 6 -87.22 22.50 2.71
N GLU A 7 -87.70 21.36 2.17
CA GLU A 7 -86.87 20.15 2.01
C GLU A 7 -85.74 20.32 0.99
N SER A 8 -85.95 21.16 -0.04
CA SER A 8 -84.92 21.45 -1.05
C SER A 8 -83.77 22.29 -0.47
N SER A 9 -84.08 23.26 0.40
CA SER A 9 -83.06 24.10 1.03
C SER A 9 -82.21 23.37 2.07
N MET A 10 -82.75 22.39 2.80
CA MET A 10 -81.95 21.62 3.77
C MET A 10 -80.99 20.64 3.08
N ARG A 11 -81.36 20.08 1.93
CA ARG A 11 -80.51 19.14 1.18
C ARG A 11 -79.36 19.82 0.43
N SER A 12 -79.50 21.11 0.06
CA SER A 12 -78.46 21.85 -0.66
C SER A 12 -77.32 22.33 0.24
N LEU A 13 -77.54 22.50 1.55
CA LEU A 13 -76.50 22.88 2.51
C LEU A 13 -75.69 21.69 3.07
N LEU A 14 -76.25 20.47 3.09
CA LEU A 14 -75.58 19.29 3.64
C LEU A 14 -74.49 18.72 2.71
N TRP A 15 -74.63 18.91 1.40
CA TRP A 15 -73.70 18.42 0.40
C TRP A 15 -72.32 19.10 0.42
N PRO A 16 -72.20 20.45 0.48
CA PRO A 16 -70.88 21.10 0.49
C PRO A 16 -70.08 20.80 1.77
N SER A 17 -70.74 20.61 2.91
CA SER A 17 -70.07 20.23 4.17
C SER A 17 -69.49 18.82 4.14
N LEU A 18 -70.17 17.86 3.49
CA LEU A 18 -69.67 16.50 3.35
C LEU A 18 -68.46 16.44 2.41
N SER A 19 -68.48 17.24 1.33
CA SER A 19 -67.34 17.35 0.40
C SER A 19 -66.11 18.01 1.02
N LEU A 20 -66.30 19.01 1.89
CA LEU A 20 -65.20 19.64 2.62
C LEU A 20 -64.57 18.71 3.65
N PHE A 21 -65.38 17.87 4.32
CA PHE A 21 -64.87 16.91 5.29
C PHE A 21 -64.11 15.76 4.61
N LEU A 22 -64.59 15.27 3.46
CA LEU A 22 -63.92 14.20 2.70
C LEU A 22 -62.59 14.63 2.08
N SER A 23 -62.42 15.90 1.70
CA SER A 23 -61.15 16.41 1.17
C SER A 23 -60.08 16.57 2.25
N LEU A 24 -60.48 16.89 3.49
CA LEU A 24 -59.57 16.99 4.64
C LEU A 24 -59.02 15.62 5.08
N LEU A 25 -59.82 14.54 5.00
CA LEU A 25 -59.34 13.20 5.34
C LEU A 25 -58.32 12.65 4.33
N ASN A 26 -58.38 13.07 3.06
CA ASN A 26 -57.44 12.61 2.04
C ASN A 26 -56.06 13.27 2.11
N THR A 27 -55.94 14.45 2.71
CA THR A 27 -54.64 15.16 2.82
C THR A 27 -53.74 14.61 3.92
N VAL A 28 -54.28 13.95 4.94
CA VAL A 28 -53.49 13.33 6.03
C VAL A 28 -52.82 12.02 5.58
N ARG A 29 -53.34 11.36 4.54
CA ARG A 29 -52.84 10.05 4.09
C ARG A 29 -51.61 10.10 3.17
N ALA A 30 -51.17 11.30 2.77
CA ALA A 30 -50.06 11.49 1.83
C ALA A 30 -48.69 11.77 2.49
N ALA A 31 -48.58 11.68 3.82
CA ALA A 31 -47.29 11.73 4.50
C ALA A 31 -46.64 10.34 4.48
N SER A 32 -46.08 9.94 3.34
CA SER A 32 -45.11 8.85 3.29
C SER A 32 -43.83 9.29 4.02
N PRO A 33 -43.26 8.49 4.94
CA PRO A 33 -41.95 8.78 5.50
C PRO A 33 -40.93 8.68 4.37
N GLN A 34 -40.37 9.82 3.97
CA GLN A 34 -39.30 9.89 3.00
C GLN A 34 -38.03 9.35 3.66
N THR A 35 -37.78 8.05 3.52
CA THR A 35 -36.52 7.41 3.90
C THR A 35 -35.42 8.02 3.03
N ALA A 36 -34.58 8.86 3.64
CA ALA A 36 -33.37 9.34 3.02
C ALA A 36 -32.44 8.16 2.76
N THR A 37 -32.45 7.62 1.55
CA THR A 37 -31.37 6.77 1.05
C THR A 37 -30.20 7.70 0.71
N THR A 38 -29.32 7.96 1.68
CA THR A 38 -27.95 8.39 1.38
C THR A 38 -27.27 7.27 0.61
N THR A 39 -27.40 7.27 -0.70
CA THR A 39 -26.47 6.57 -1.58
C THR A 39 -25.10 7.17 -1.31
N ALA A 40 -24.25 6.44 -0.61
CA ALA A 40 -22.85 6.79 -0.44
C ALA A 40 -22.24 6.91 -1.84
N GLN A 41 -22.03 8.15 -2.29
CA GLN A 41 -21.33 8.45 -3.52
C GLN A 41 -19.97 7.73 -3.45
N PRO A 42 -19.63 6.86 -4.42
CA PRO A 42 -18.31 6.25 -4.42
C PRO A 42 -17.27 7.38 -4.41
N PRO A 43 -16.19 7.26 -3.61
CA PRO A 43 -15.20 8.32 -3.49
C PRO A 43 -14.68 8.69 -4.88
N GLN A 44 -14.94 9.92 -5.29
CA GLN A 44 -14.48 10.45 -6.57
C GLN A 44 -12.96 10.59 -6.48
N ARG A 45 -12.22 9.78 -7.24
CA ARG A 45 -10.76 9.87 -7.30
C ARG A 45 -10.39 11.18 -8.01
N ASP A 46 -9.82 12.11 -7.25
CA ASP A 46 -9.26 13.33 -7.80
C ASP A 46 -8.06 13.00 -8.71
N PRO A 47 -8.08 13.41 -10.00
CA PRO A 47 -6.96 13.19 -10.92
C PRO A 47 -5.62 13.74 -10.41
N GLN A 48 -5.65 14.85 -9.66
CA GLN A 48 -4.45 15.45 -9.09
C GLN A 48 -3.90 14.59 -7.94
N ALA A 49 -4.77 14.04 -7.09
CA ALA A 49 -4.36 13.14 -6.02
C ALA A 49 -3.73 11.85 -6.57
N VAL A 50 -4.27 11.31 -7.67
CA VAL A 50 -3.71 10.14 -8.35
C VAL A 50 -2.32 10.46 -8.93
N ALA A 51 -2.14 11.62 -9.54
CA ALA A 51 -0.84 12.04 -10.07
C ALA A 51 0.21 12.20 -8.96
N ILE A 52 -0.16 12.80 -7.82
CA ILE A 52 0.74 12.95 -6.66
C ILE A 52 1.10 11.58 -6.06
N LEU A 53 0.14 10.66 -5.96
CA LEU A 53 0.40 9.29 -5.52
C LEU A 53 1.35 8.54 -6.46
N GLN A 54 1.15 8.66 -7.77
CA GLN A 54 2.03 8.06 -8.77
C GLN A 54 3.44 8.64 -8.69
N GLN A 55 3.56 9.95 -8.52
CA GLN A 55 4.85 10.61 -8.38
C GLN A 55 5.56 10.23 -7.08
N SER A 56 4.80 10.06 -5.98
CA SER A 56 5.33 9.58 -4.70
C SER A 56 5.83 8.13 -4.81
N VAL A 57 5.06 7.26 -5.46
CA VAL A 57 5.45 5.85 -5.71
C VAL A 57 6.69 5.79 -6.60
N ALA A 58 6.76 6.60 -7.65
CA ALA A 58 7.93 6.66 -8.53
C ALA A 58 9.17 7.18 -7.80
N ALA A 59 9.04 8.20 -6.94
CA ALA A 59 10.13 8.73 -6.13
C ALA A 59 10.64 7.69 -5.10
N MET A 60 9.74 6.92 -4.49
CA MET A 60 10.10 5.83 -3.58
C MET A 60 10.72 4.62 -4.31
N ALA A 61 10.30 4.36 -5.56
CA ALA A 61 10.81 3.28 -6.39
C ALA A 61 12.12 3.63 -7.12
N SER A 62 12.56 4.90 -7.10
CA SER A 62 13.72 5.36 -7.87
C SER A 62 15.06 4.76 -7.39
N ASN A 63 15.09 4.15 -6.21
CA ASN A 63 16.25 3.43 -5.71
C ASN A 63 15.97 1.92 -5.75
N VAL A 64 15.67 1.39 -6.93
CA VAL A 64 15.86 -0.05 -7.16
C VAL A 64 17.35 -0.30 -6.94
N PRO A 65 17.73 -1.15 -5.98
CA PRO A 65 19.14 -1.34 -5.69
C PRO A 65 19.77 -1.98 -6.93
N THR A 66 20.63 -1.21 -7.59
CA THR A 66 21.26 -1.62 -8.83
C THR A 66 22.45 -2.52 -8.48
N ASP A 67 22.61 -3.61 -9.22
CA ASP A 67 23.77 -4.49 -9.08
C ASP A 67 25.05 -3.64 -9.24
N SER A 68 25.99 -3.80 -8.31
CA SER A 68 27.25 -3.04 -8.26
C SER A 68 28.44 -3.99 -8.22
N SER A 69 29.54 -3.58 -8.85
CA SER A 69 30.80 -4.31 -8.82
C SER A 69 31.96 -3.36 -8.56
N ALA A 70 32.81 -3.69 -7.60
CA ALA A 70 34.04 -2.99 -7.31
C ALA A 70 35.20 -3.99 -7.35
N THR A 71 36.31 -3.62 -7.98
CA THR A 71 37.53 -4.43 -8.01
C THR A 71 38.70 -3.58 -7.52
N GLY A 72 39.56 -4.17 -6.70
CA GLY A 72 40.72 -3.51 -6.14
C GLY A 72 41.88 -4.48 -5.98
N THR A 73 42.98 -3.96 -5.43
CA THR A 73 44.13 -4.77 -5.03
C THR A 73 44.11 -4.93 -3.52
N VAL A 74 44.58 -6.09 -3.05
CA VAL A 74 44.68 -6.41 -1.62
C VAL A 74 46.08 -6.91 -1.33
N ALA A 75 46.60 -6.55 -0.16
CA ALA A 75 47.84 -7.10 0.38
C ALA A 75 47.57 -7.63 1.79
N ILE A 76 47.78 -8.93 1.98
CA ILE A 76 47.67 -9.60 3.27
C ILE A 76 49.09 -9.72 3.83
N VAL A 77 49.33 -9.12 4.99
CA VAL A 77 50.64 -9.15 5.65
C VAL A 77 50.51 -9.92 6.96
N ALA A 78 51.26 -11.01 7.09
CA ALA A 78 51.32 -11.84 8.29
C ALA A 78 52.77 -11.95 8.75
N GLY A 79 53.18 -11.09 9.68
CA GLY A 79 54.57 -11.01 10.14
C GLY A 79 55.50 -10.51 9.04
N SER A 80 56.49 -11.32 8.65
CA SER A 80 57.40 -11.04 7.53
C SER A 80 56.84 -11.43 6.16
N ASP A 81 55.76 -12.20 6.12
CA ASP A 81 55.18 -12.68 4.88
C ASP A 81 54.15 -11.67 4.36
N SER A 82 54.24 -11.34 3.08
CA SER A 82 53.27 -10.50 2.39
C SER A 82 52.78 -11.23 1.14
N ASP A 83 51.47 -11.43 1.06
CA ASP A 83 50.81 -11.94 -0.13
C ASP A 83 49.95 -10.83 -0.75
N LYS A 84 49.98 -10.73 -2.08
CA LYS A 84 49.27 -9.69 -2.82
C LYS A 84 48.31 -10.32 -3.81
N GLY A 85 47.24 -9.61 -4.07
CA GLY A 85 46.17 -10.14 -4.90
C GLY A 85 45.16 -9.09 -5.33
N THR A 86 44.04 -9.59 -5.81
CA THR A 86 42.88 -8.79 -6.19
C THR A 86 41.72 -9.10 -5.26
N ILE A 87 40.90 -8.09 -5.02
CA ILE A 87 39.62 -8.24 -4.34
C ILE A 87 38.52 -7.77 -5.28
N ARG A 88 37.45 -8.54 -5.38
CA ARG A 88 36.24 -8.18 -6.13
C ARG A 88 35.03 -8.25 -5.21
N ILE A 89 34.33 -7.14 -5.08
CA ILE A 89 33.09 -7.02 -4.33
C ILE A 89 31.95 -6.90 -5.35
N LEU A 90 31.01 -7.82 -5.30
CA LEU A 90 29.80 -7.82 -6.11
C LEU A 90 28.59 -7.65 -5.20
N THR A 91 27.72 -6.71 -5.49
CA THR A 91 26.43 -6.55 -4.80
C THR A 91 25.32 -6.75 -5.82
N ARG A 92 24.30 -7.52 -5.46
CA ARG A 92 23.10 -7.76 -6.24
C ARG A 92 21.89 -7.33 -5.42
N GLY A 93 21.20 -6.30 -5.86
CA GLY A 93 20.08 -5.75 -5.07
C GLY A 93 20.53 -5.22 -3.69
N THR A 94 19.62 -5.23 -2.71
CA THR A 94 19.89 -4.87 -1.30
C THR A 94 20.35 -6.04 -0.44
N ASP A 95 20.09 -7.26 -0.89
CA ASP A 95 20.06 -8.41 0.02
C ASP A 95 21.22 -9.38 -0.21
N GLN A 96 22.03 -9.16 -1.25
CA GLN A 96 23.10 -10.07 -1.62
C GLN A 96 24.38 -9.32 -1.93
N SER A 97 25.46 -9.72 -1.27
CA SER A 97 26.82 -9.26 -1.55
C SER A 97 27.77 -10.44 -1.56
N ARG A 98 28.78 -10.41 -2.42
CA ARG A 98 29.86 -11.39 -2.49
C ARG A 98 31.19 -10.66 -2.51
N GLU A 99 32.08 -11.07 -1.64
CA GLU A 99 33.47 -10.62 -1.59
C GLU A 99 34.36 -11.76 -2.01
N GLU A 100 35.19 -11.54 -3.02
CA GLU A 100 36.10 -12.54 -3.55
C GLU A 100 37.52 -12.00 -3.48
N ILE A 101 38.36 -12.67 -2.71
CA ILE A 101 39.76 -12.35 -2.53
C ILE A 101 40.58 -13.43 -3.24
N GLN A 102 41.33 -13.03 -4.24
CA GLN A 102 42.24 -13.91 -4.95
C GLN A 102 43.67 -13.43 -4.75
N THR A 103 44.45 -14.24 -4.04
CA THR A 103 45.87 -14.00 -3.76
C THR A 103 46.72 -15.09 -4.39
N THR A 104 48.04 -14.97 -4.30
CA THR A 104 48.95 -15.99 -4.84
C THR A 104 48.82 -17.31 -4.09
N LEU A 105 48.49 -17.26 -2.80
CA LEU A 105 48.42 -18.45 -1.93
C LEU A 105 47.02 -19.06 -1.85
N ALA A 106 45.97 -18.26 -1.99
CA ALA A 106 44.60 -18.74 -1.82
C ALA A 106 43.54 -17.90 -2.55
N THR A 107 42.44 -18.56 -2.90
CA THR A 107 41.18 -17.93 -3.28
C THR A 107 40.14 -18.14 -2.18
N GLN A 108 39.57 -17.04 -1.72
CA GLN A 108 38.52 -17.00 -0.71
C GLN A 108 37.32 -16.22 -1.26
N SER A 109 36.10 -16.72 -1.00
CA SER A 109 34.86 -16.05 -1.37
C SER A 109 33.89 -16.06 -0.20
N THR A 110 33.40 -14.90 0.21
CA THR A 110 32.38 -14.78 1.24
C THR A 110 31.10 -14.27 0.60
N ILE A 111 30.00 -14.99 0.81
CA ILE A 111 28.69 -14.67 0.26
C ILE A 111 27.78 -14.30 1.43
N TYR A 112 27.28 -13.08 1.37
CA TYR A 112 26.24 -12.56 2.24
C TYR A 112 24.92 -12.58 1.48
N SER A 113 23.91 -13.27 2.01
CA SER A 113 22.60 -13.34 1.39
C SER A 113 21.52 -13.38 2.46
N LYS A 114 20.64 -12.37 2.47
CA LYS A 114 19.46 -12.30 3.35
C LYS A 114 19.80 -12.51 4.84
N GLY A 115 20.90 -11.91 5.30
CA GLY A 115 21.35 -11.99 6.70
C GLY A 115 22.14 -13.25 7.07
N LEU A 116 22.41 -14.14 6.12
CA LEU A 116 23.30 -15.29 6.29
C LEU A 116 24.64 -15.04 5.61
N ALA A 117 25.72 -15.51 6.23
CA ALA A 117 27.07 -15.46 5.67
C ALA A 117 27.62 -16.88 5.47
N GLY A 118 28.13 -17.14 4.27
CA GLY A 118 28.85 -18.38 3.96
C GLY A 118 30.20 -18.04 3.35
N GLN A 119 31.25 -18.71 3.79
CA GLN A 119 32.60 -18.52 3.30
C GLN A 119 33.08 -19.78 2.60
N GLN A 120 33.64 -19.60 1.42
CA GLN A 120 34.23 -20.63 0.60
C GLN A 120 35.74 -20.40 0.54
N ASN A 121 36.50 -21.35 1.08
CA ASN A 121 37.96 -21.42 0.90
C ASN A 121 38.20 -22.56 -0.11
N GLY A 122 38.45 -22.22 -1.37
CA GLY A 122 38.53 -23.23 -2.44
C GLY A 122 37.18 -23.90 -2.75
N VAL A 123 37.07 -25.23 -2.67
CA VAL A 123 35.83 -25.99 -3.01
C VAL A 123 34.90 -26.15 -1.80
N THR A 124 35.40 -25.95 -0.58
CA THR A 124 34.64 -26.21 0.65
C THR A 124 33.91 -24.95 1.11
N THR A 125 32.58 -25.04 1.25
CA THR A 125 31.75 -23.98 1.84
C THR A 125 31.64 -24.23 3.34
N ASN A 126 32.21 -23.34 4.15
CA ASN A 126 32.02 -23.28 5.59
C ASN A 126 31.00 -22.19 5.90
N ALA A 127 30.04 -22.46 6.78
CA ALA A 127 29.18 -21.40 7.30
C ALA A 127 30.05 -20.41 8.09
N SER A 128 29.99 -19.12 7.77
CA SER A 128 30.69 -18.11 8.57
C SER A 128 29.86 -17.85 9.83
N PRO A 129 30.40 -18.11 11.04
CA PRO A 129 29.63 -17.89 12.24
C PRO A 129 29.39 -16.39 12.43
N MET A 130 28.15 -16.03 12.74
CA MET A 130 27.69 -14.64 12.94
C MET A 130 28.37 -13.92 14.12
N GLU A 131 29.18 -14.63 14.90
CA GLU A 131 29.83 -14.14 16.12
C GLU A 131 31.05 -13.23 15.90
N LEU A 132 31.61 -13.17 14.68
CA LEU A 132 32.70 -12.24 14.34
C LEU A 132 32.21 -10.87 13.82
N ALA A 133 30.92 -10.72 13.51
CA ALA A 133 30.35 -9.49 12.93
C ALA A 133 29.88 -8.46 13.98
N VAL A 134 29.89 -8.81 15.28
CA VAL A 134 29.39 -7.96 16.38
C VAL A 134 30.44 -7.88 17.49
N THR A 135 31.62 -7.34 17.19
CA THR A 135 32.50 -6.76 18.22
C THR A 135 33.31 -5.62 17.62
N SER A 136 32.62 -4.52 17.31
CA SER A 136 33.25 -3.19 17.23
C SER A 136 32.15 -2.15 17.41
N GLN A 137 31.87 -1.82 18.66
CA GLN A 137 31.27 -0.54 19.04
C GLN A 137 32.40 0.44 19.34
#